data_AF-A0A2M6ZHU7-F1
#
_entry.id   AF-A0A2M6ZHU7-F1
#
_cell.length_a   1.000
_cell.length_b   1.000
_cell.length_c   1.000
_cell.angle_alpha   90.00
_cell.angle_beta   90.00
_cell.angle_gamma   90.00
#
_symmetry.space_group_name_H-M   'P 1'
#
loop_
_entity.id
_entity.type
_entity.pdbx_description
1 polymer ?
#
loop_
_entity_poly.entity_id
_entity_poly.type
_entity_poly.pdbx_seq_one_letter_code
_entity_poly.pdbx_strand_id
1 'polypeptide(L)'
;MGRKGLFGIIIAILISGTIVLAIETSLSLWQLTLGFILALVLTLGYVNLRNAFILFIMTLVLLVFGYISIKYSCFGVLPGSIAGCVTGISMHFGWIAPHKPFSRSEYIKTQESAGTK
;
A
#
# COMPACT_ATOMS: atom_id res chain seq x y z
N MET A 1 13.41 -0.86 19.53
CA MET A 1 12.19 -0.93 18.70
C MET A 1 12.61 -1.04 17.24
N GLY A 2 12.29 -2.13 16.55
CA GLY A 2 12.72 -2.32 15.15
C GLY A 2 12.07 -1.30 14.21
N ARG A 3 12.72 -0.95 13.09
CA ARG A 3 12.20 -0.01 12.07
C ARG A 3 10.75 -0.34 11.69
N LYS A 4 10.41 -1.62 11.58
CA LYS A 4 9.05 -2.13 11.28
C LYS A 4 8.00 -1.74 12.32
N GLY A 5 8.34 -1.77 13.60
CA GLY A 5 7.43 -1.38 14.67
C GLY A 5 7.16 0.13 14.68
N LEU A 6 8.16 0.94 14.31
CA LEU A 6 8.03 2.38 14.20
C LEU A 6 7.09 2.77 13.04
N PHE A 7 7.21 2.11 11.88
CA PHE A 7 6.27 2.26 10.78
C PHE A 7 4.85 1.83 11.16
N GLY A 8 4.69 0.70 11.85
CA GLY A 8 3.39 0.24 12.33
C GLY A 8 2.67 1.25 13.24
N ILE A 9 3.41 1.89 14.15
CA ILE A 9 2.84 2.95 15.01
C ILE A 9 2.44 4.18 14.21
N ILE A 10 3.29 4.64 13.29
CA ILE A 10 2.97 5.79 12.44
C ILE A 10 1.69 5.53 11.64
N ILE A 11 1.55 4.35 11.04
CA ILE A 11 0.35 3.96 10.29
C ILE A 11 -0.87 3.89 11.19
N ALA A 12 -0.74 3.30 12.38
CA ALA A 12 -1.86 3.19 13.33
C ALA A 12 -2.37 4.57 13.76
N ILE A 13 -1.47 5.51 14.05
CA ILE A 13 -1.83 6.90 14.38
C ILE A 13 -2.54 7.56 13.18
N LEU A 14 -2.02 7.36 11.97
CA LEU A 14 -2.56 7.97 10.76
C LEU A 14 -3.97 7.44 10.45
N ILE A 15 -4.17 6.12 10.50
CA ILE A 15 -5.49 5.49 10.33
C ILE A 15 -6.45 5.97 11.42
N SER A 16 -6.02 5.99 12.69
CA SER A 16 -6.86 6.48 13.79
C SER A 16 -7.26 7.94 13.59
N GLY A 17 -6.33 8.80 13.18
CA GLY A 17 -6.62 10.20 12.87
C GLY A 17 -7.58 10.35 11.69
N THR A 18 -7.46 9.48 10.69
CA THR A 18 -8.36 9.48 9.52
C THR A 18 -9.80 9.10 9.93
N ILE A 19 -9.97 8.14 10.84
CA ILE A 19 -11.27 7.73 11.37
C ILE A 19 -11.88 8.85 12.22
N VAL A 20 -11.10 9.45 13.13
CA VAL A 20 -11.56 10.57 13.97
C VAL A 20 -12.01 11.73 13.09
N LEU A 21 -11.21 12.10 12.10
CA LEU A 21 -11.54 13.16 11.15
C LEU A 21 -12.86 12.85 10.42
N ALA A 22 -13.06 11.60 10.00
CA ALA A 22 -14.29 11.19 9.32
C ALA A 22 -15.54 11.35 10.20
N ILE A 23 -15.42 11.01 11.49
CA ILE A 23 -16.51 11.16 12.46
C ILE A 23 -16.81 12.64 12.70
N GLU A 24 -15.79 13.45 13.00
CA GLU A 24 -15.94 14.88 13.30
C GLU A 24 -16.52 15.69 12.13
N THR A 25 -16.11 15.38 10.90
CA THR A 25 -16.56 16.10 9.70
C THR A 25 -17.75 15.45 9.01
N SER A 26 -18.38 14.43 9.62
CA SER A 26 -19.51 13.69 9.06
C SER A 26 -19.25 13.19 7.62
N LEU A 27 -17.99 12.83 7.33
CA LEU A 27 -17.62 12.33 6.02
C LEU A 27 -18.21 10.94 5.82
N SER A 28 -18.64 10.67 4.58
CA SER A 28 -19.14 9.35 4.24
C SER A 28 -18.04 8.30 4.39
N LEU A 29 -18.24 7.36 5.32
CA LEU A 29 -17.34 6.21 5.52
C LEU A 29 -17.12 5.45 4.20
N TRP A 30 -18.14 5.36 3.35
CA TRP A 30 -18.04 4.71 2.05
C TRP A 30 -17.06 5.41 1.10
N GLN A 31 -17.08 6.74 1.06
CA GLN A 31 -16.13 7.53 0.27
C GLN A 31 -14.69 7.35 0.77
N LEU A 32 -14.51 7.26 2.08
CA LEU A 32 -13.22 7.03 2.72
C LEU A 32 -12.67 5.64 2.38
N THR A 33 -13.50 4.61 2.50
CA THR A 33 -13.12 3.24 2.12
C THR A 33 -12.78 3.13 0.63
N LEU A 34 -13.55 3.78 -0.25
CA LEU A 34 -13.26 3.81 -1.69
C LEU A 34 -11.92 4.47 -1.99
N GLY A 35 -11.66 5.64 -1.40
CA GLY A 35 -10.37 6.32 -1.54
C GLY A 35 -9.21 5.45 -1.04
N PHE A 36 -9.37 4.81 0.11
CA PHE A 36 -8.38 3.91 0.68
C PHE A 36 -8.04 2.74 -0.23
N ILE A 37 -9.04 1.98 -0.68
CA ILE A 37 -8.84 0.80 -1.52
C ILE A 37 -8.18 1.20 -2.84
N LEU A 38 -8.69 2.25 -3.50
CA LEU A 38 -8.17 2.66 -4.80
C LEU A 38 -6.71 3.11 -4.69
N ALA A 39 -6.38 3.96 -3.71
CA ALA A 39 -5.03 4.44 -3.50
C ALA A 39 -4.06 3.32 -3.09
N LEU A 40 -4.51 2.36 -2.27
CA LEU A 40 -3.70 1.20 -1.90
C LEU A 40 -3.35 0.36 -3.13
N VAL A 41 -4.33 0.04 -3.98
CA VAL A 41 -4.11 -0.74 -5.20
C VAL A 41 -3.20 -0.01 -6.17
N LEU A 42 -3.44 1.30 -6.38
CA LEU A 42 -2.61 2.13 -7.24
C LEU A 42 -1.17 2.18 -6.72
N THR A 43 -0.98 2.36 -5.41
CA THR A 43 0.34 2.43 -4.80
C THR A 43 1.10 1.12 -4.93
N LEU A 44 0.46 -0.01 -4.63
CA LEU A 44 1.08 -1.33 -4.77
C LEU A 44 1.40 -1.64 -6.24
N GLY A 45 0.51 -1.28 -7.17
CA GLY A 45 0.78 -1.44 -8.60
C GLY A 45 1.92 -0.56 -9.07
N TYR A 46 1.99 0.71 -8.64
CA TYR A 46 3.07 1.63 -8.99
C TYR A 46 4.45 1.13 -8.55
N VAL A 47 4.48 0.50 -7.38
CA VAL A 47 5.70 -0.01 -6.78
C VAL A 47 6.15 -1.33 -7.41
N ASN A 48 5.21 -2.20 -7.80
CA ASN A 48 5.52 -3.53 -8.33
C ASN A 48 5.68 -3.55 -9.86
N LEU A 49 5.02 -2.66 -10.59
CA LEU A 49 4.98 -2.67 -12.05
C LEU A 49 6.04 -1.71 -12.61
N ARG A 50 7.01 -2.25 -13.34
CA ARG A 50 8.09 -1.45 -13.98
C ARG A 50 7.79 -1.02 -15.43
N ASN A 51 6.59 -1.28 -15.92
CA ASN A 51 6.21 -0.95 -17.30
C ASN A 51 5.68 0.49 -17.40
N ALA A 52 6.36 1.34 -18.17
CA ALA A 52 6.00 2.74 -18.38
C ALA A 52 4.56 2.93 -18.90
N PHE A 53 4.08 2.04 -19.77
CA PHE A 53 2.71 2.10 -20.30
C PHE A 53 1.66 1.86 -19.20
N ILE A 54 1.94 0.92 -18.29
CA ILE A 54 1.05 0.61 -17.17
C ILE A 54 1.04 1.77 -16.17
N LEU A 55 2.21 2.36 -15.87
CA LEU A 55 2.32 3.53 -14.99
C LEU A 55 1.57 4.74 -15.57
N PHE A 56 1.61 4.93 -16.88
CA PHE A 56 0.82 5.95 -17.57
C PHE A 56 -0.69 5.72 -17.38
N ILE A 57 -1.17 4.49 -17.58
CA ILE A 57 -2.59 4.15 -17.36
C ILE A 57 -2.99 4.39 -15.90
N MET A 58 -2.16 3.98 -14.93
CA MET A 58 -2.44 4.20 -13.51
C MET A 58 -2.53 5.69 -13.16
N THR A 59 -1.65 6.51 -13.76
CA THR A 59 -1.67 7.97 -13.58
C THR A 59 -2.94 8.58 -14.18
N LEU A 60 -3.37 8.09 -15.35
CA LEU A 60 -4.60 8.54 -16.00
C LEU A 60 -5.83 8.17 -15.17
N VAL A 61 -5.88 6.97 -14.62
CA VAL A 61 -6.94 6.54 -13.68
C VAL A 61 -6.97 7.44 -12.45
N LEU A 62 -5.81 7.75 -11.86
CA LEU A 62 -5.71 8.67 -10.71
C LEU A 62 -6.26 10.06 -11.05
N LEU A 63 -5.94 10.58 -12.24
CA LEU A 63 -6.37 11.90 -12.70
C LEU A 63 -7.89 11.96 -12.94
N VAL A 64 -8.45 10.95 -13.60
CA VAL A 64 -9.91 10.83 -13.80
C VAL A 64 -10.63 10.71 -12.46
N PHE A 65 -10.09 9.90 -11.55
CA PHE A 65 -10.66 9.73 -10.22
C PHE A 65 -10.61 11.03 -9.40
N GLY A 66 -9.50 11.76 -9.46
CA GLY A 66 -9.36 13.08 -8.83
C GLY A 66 -10.39 14.08 -9.37
N TYR A 67 -10.58 14.11 -10.70
CA TYR A 67 -11.60 14.96 -11.33
C TYR A 67 -13.02 14.61 -10.86
N ILE A 68 -13.38 13.32 -10.83
CA ILE A 68 -14.68 12.85 -10.33
C ILE A 68 -14.84 13.24 -8.86
N SER A 69 -13.82 13.04 -8.04
CA SER A 69 -13.86 13.36 -6.61
C SER A 69 -14.16 14.84 -6.35
N ILE A 70 -13.55 15.73 -7.14
CA ILE A 70 -13.81 17.18 -7.06
C ILE A 70 -15.21 17.51 -7.58
N LYS A 71 -15.59 16.96 -8.74
CA LYS A 71 -16.87 17.25 -9.41
C LYS A 71 -18.09 16.85 -8.58
N TYR A 72 -18.02 15.71 -7.88
CA TYR A 72 -19.14 15.20 -7.07
C TYR A 72 -19.02 15.57 -5.58
N SER A 73 -18.11 16.48 -5.22
CA SER A 73 -17.89 16.90 -3.83
C SER A 73 -17.65 15.73 -2.86
N CYS A 74 -16.98 14.67 -3.35
CA CYS A 74 -16.64 13.49 -2.59
C CYS A 74 -15.39 13.74 -1.73
N PHE A 75 -15.46 14.70 -0.82
CA PHE A 75 -14.31 15.12 -0.02
C PHE A 75 -13.77 14.00 0.90
N GLY A 76 -14.59 12.99 1.23
CA GLY A 76 -14.18 11.84 2.04
C GLY A 76 -13.15 10.93 1.35
N VAL A 77 -13.01 11.04 0.04
CA VAL A 77 -12.08 10.24 -0.77
C VAL A 77 -10.62 10.65 -0.51
N LEU A 78 -10.36 11.94 -0.25
CA LEU A 78 -9.02 12.49 -0.02
C LEU A 78 -8.32 11.86 1.21
N PRO A 79 -8.90 11.93 2.43
CA PRO A 79 -8.27 11.34 3.61
C PRO A 79 -8.13 9.82 3.48
N GLY A 80 -9.11 9.14 2.87
CA GLY A 80 -9.01 7.72 2.55
C GLY A 80 -7.84 7.40 1.63
N SER A 81 -7.66 8.17 0.56
CA SER A 81 -6.58 8.00 -0.41
C SER A 81 -5.20 8.17 0.23
N ILE A 82 -5.04 9.17 1.10
CA ILE A 82 -3.79 9.40 1.84
C ILE A 82 -3.46 8.18 2.72
N ALA A 83 -4.44 7.68 3.48
CA ALA A 83 -4.27 6.50 4.31
C ALA A 83 -3.90 5.24 3.49
N GLY A 84 -4.52 5.08 2.31
CA GLY A 84 -4.24 3.97 1.39
C GLY A 84 -2.81 4.02 0.82
N CYS A 85 -2.36 5.19 0.38
CA CYS A 85 -0.98 5.40 -0.10
C CYS A 85 0.06 5.09 0.97
N VAL A 86 -0.12 5.64 2.18
CA VAL A 86 0.83 5.42 3.30
C VAL A 86 0.90 3.92 3.64
N THR A 87 -0.25 3.24 3.65
CA THR A 87 -0.31 1.80 3.92
C THR A 87 0.40 1.00 2.82
N GLY A 88 0.14 1.29 1.55
CA GLY A 88 0.78 0.60 0.42
C GLY A 88 2.30 0.77 0.39
N ILE A 89 2.79 1.99 0.61
CA ILE A 89 4.23 2.28 0.73
C ILE A 89 4.83 1.49 1.90
N SER A 90 4.17 1.52 3.06
CA SER A 90 4.67 0.83 4.26
C SER A 90 4.73 -0.68 4.10
N MET A 91 3.76 -1.28 3.40
CA MET A 91 3.77 -2.70 3.06
C MET A 91 5.01 -3.07 2.23
N HIS A 92 5.38 -2.23 1.27
CA HIS A 92 6.56 -2.45 0.44
C HIS A 92 7.88 -2.32 1.21
N PHE A 93 8.02 -1.29 2.04
CA PHE A 93 9.30 -1.01 2.72
C PHE A 93 9.51 -1.81 4.02
N GLY A 94 8.44 -2.23 4.71
CA GLY A 94 8.53 -2.71 6.08
C GLY A 94 8.07 -4.15 6.33
N TRP A 95 7.14 -4.67 5.53
CA TRP A 95 6.35 -5.83 5.97
C TRP A 95 6.55 -7.10 5.17
N ILE A 96 6.66 -7.01 3.84
CA ILE A 96 6.93 -8.17 3.00
C ILE A 96 8.40 -8.52 3.19
N ALA A 97 8.68 -9.45 4.10
CA ALA A 97 9.99 -10.10 4.14
C ALA A 97 10.29 -10.56 2.71
N PRO A 98 11.49 -10.28 2.16
CA PRO A 98 11.85 -10.86 0.88
C PRO A 98 11.79 -12.37 1.08
N HIS A 99 10.73 -13.00 0.58
CA HIS A 99 10.69 -14.42 0.39
C HIS A 99 11.84 -14.68 -0.59
N LYS A 100 12.99 -15.10 -0.07
CA LYS A 100 14.04 -15.63 -0.93
C LYS A 100 13.42 -16.87 -1.57
N PRO A 101 13.17 -16.88 -2.90
CA PRO A 101 12.77 -18.11 -3.55
C PRO A 101 13.84 -19.15 -3.22
N PHE A 102 13.41 -20.30 -2.70
CA PHE A 102 14.28 -21.40 -2.31
C PHE A 102 15.21 -21.70 -3.48
N SER A 103 16.48 -21.34 -3.36
CA SER A 103 17.42 -21.54 -4.47
C SER A 103 17.78 -23.01 -4.53
N ARG A 104 17.61 -23.65 -5.69
CA ARG A 104 18.03 -25.04 -5.90
C ARG A 104 19.52 -25.24 -5.57
N SER A 105 20.33 -24.19 -5.72
CA SER A 105 21.76 -24.22 -5.36
C SER A 105 22.03 -24.21 -3.86
N GLU A 106 21.14 -23.63 -3.03
CA GLU A 106 21.23 -23.74 -1.57
C GLU A 106 20.90 -25.16 -1.11
N TYR A 107 19.93 -25.83 -1.73
CA TYR A 107 19.57 -27.22 -1.42
C TYR A 107 20.71 -28.20 -1.68
N ILE A 108 21.40 -28.06 -2.82
CA ILE A 108 22.53 -28.93 -3.19
C ILE A 108 23.70 -28.75 -2.20
N LYS A 109 24.00 -27.51 -1.81
CA LYS A 109 25.06 -27.23 -0.82
C LYS A 109 24.74 -27.77 0.57
N THR A 110 23.48 -27.72 1.00
CA THR A 110 23.05 -28.30 2.27
C THR A 110 23.13 -29.84 2.24
N GLN A 111 22.81 -30.48 1.11
CA GLN A 111 22.94 -31.93 0.93
C GLN A 111 24.41 -32.39 0.95
N GLU A 112 25.32 -31.67 0.27
CA GLU A 112 26.76 -31.95 0.31
C GLU A 112 27.36 -31.75 1.71
N SER A 113 26.90 -30.74 2.44
CA SER A 113 27.35 -30.47 3.82
C SER A 113 26.72 -31.42 4.86
N ALA A 114 25.59 -32.06 4.55
CA ALA A 114 24.91 -33.01 5.42
C ALA A 114 25.47 -34.45 5.31
N GLY A 115 26.46 -34.68 4.44
CA GLY A 115 27.25 -35.92 4.45
C GLY A 115 26.50 -37.18 4.01
N THR A 116 25.45 -37.06 3.20
CA THR A 116 24.88 -38.23 2.50
C THR A 116 25.66 -38.49 1.23
N LYS A 117 26.64 -39.40 1.32
CA LYS A 117 27.17 -40.17 0.19
C LYS A 117 26.11 -41.13 -0.34
#